data_AF-A0A2S2KPL8-F1
#
_entry.id   AF-A0A2S2KPL8-F1
#
_cell.length_a   1.000
_cell.length_b   1.000
_cell.length_c   1.000
_cell.angle_alpha   90.00
_cell.angle_beta   90.00
_cell.angle_gamma   90.00
#
_symmetry.space_group_name_H-M   'P 1'
#
loop_
_entity.id
_entity.type
_entity.pdbx_description
1 polymer ?
#
loop_
_entity_poly.entity_id
_entity_poly.type
_entity_poly.pdbx_seq_one_letter_code
_entity_poly.pdbx_strand_id
1 'polypeptide(L)'
;MSKLALSYSGYVCAPYLHTHESVELKETWIKSKNIEKLFFVTGTFSTESKPYFSDSTNHYLLAKFKDSSHISKDLLQHNQDKTSFVFNIQDDLFQREVQGETNFVTIYYLEYGEDGEDFQEIANLLLKREKIEKAGFGNMNLFCLTPSKFTFPYSEHVVVIEVASEKSHQSVKKYCEQTRRDVNRKGMTMTNLLSLSILDQLK
;
A
#
# COMPACT_ATOMS: atom_id res chain seq x y z
N MET A 1 28.95 -14.38 -5.16
CA MET A 1 28.72 -12.98 -4.77
C MET A 1 27.35 -12.90 -4.11
N SER A 2 27.29 -12.63 -2.80
CA SER A 2 26.02 -12.45 -2.09
C SER A 2 25.39 -11.15 -2.58
N LYS A 3 24.25 -11.23 -3.30
CA LYS A 3 23.39 -10.08 -3.53
C LYS A 3 23.00 -9.55 -2.15
N LEU A 4 23.50 -8.39 -1.76
CA LEU A 4 22.94 -7.64 -0.64
C LEU A 4 21.47 -7.44 -0.96
N ALA A 5 20.58 -8.08 -0.20
CA ALA A 5 19.16 -7.82 -0.29
C ALA A 5 18.98 -6.36 0.12
N LEU A 6 18.64 -5.48 -0.83
CA LEU A 6 18.28 -4.11 -0.55
C LEU A 6 17.06 -4.15 0.37
N SER A 7 17.23 -3.64 1.58
CA SER A 7 16.13 -3.41 2.51
C SER A 7 15.48 -2.09 2.13
N TYR A 8 14.18 -2.13 1.89
CA TYR A 8 13.37 -0.95 1.60
C TYR A 8 12.48 -0.62 2.78
N SER A 9 12.07 0.64 2.88
CA SER A 9 10.96 1.05 3.74
C SER A 9 9.64 0.91 2.98
N GLY A 10 8.51 0.92 3.67
CA GLY A 10 7.22 0.88 2.98
C GLY A 10 6.04 0.52 3.86
N TYR A 11 5.07 -0.18 3.28
CA TYR A 11 3.80 -0.49 3.91
C TYR A 11 3.50 -1.97 3.86
N VAL A 12 3.05 -2.53 4.97
CA VAL A 12 2.56 -3.90 5.03
C VAL A 12 1.09 -3.90 5.42
N CYS A 13 0.28 -4.68 4.70
CA CYS A 13 -1.10 -4.97 5.02
C CYS A 13 -1.20 -6.43 5.42
N ALA A 14 -1.35 -6.70 6.72
CA ALA A 14 -1.61 -8.05 7.22
C ALA A 14 -3.10 -8.22 7.55
N PRO A 15 -3.77 -9.31 7.14
CA PRO A 15 -5.15 -9.60 7.50
C PRO A 15 -5.36 -9.57 9.02
N TYR A 16 -6.42 -8.91 9.47
CA TYR A 16 -6.81 -8.92 10.88
C TYR A 16 -8.12 -9.67 11.05
N LEU A 17 -8.01 -10.95 11.38
CA LEU A 17 -9.14 -11.88 11.51
C LEU A 17 -9.53 -12.15 12.97
N HIS A 18 -8.94 -11.42 13.93
CA HIS A 18 -9.09 -11.66 15.36
C HIS A 18 -8.70 -13.09 15.80
N THR A 19 -7.89 -13.78 15.00
CA THR A 19 -7.25 -15.05 15.36
C THR A 19 -6.06 -14.80 16.28
N HIS A 20 -5.64 -15.84 17.02
CA HIS A 20 -4.48 -15.77 17.91
C HIS A 20 -3.24 -15.20 17.19
N GLU A 21 -2.95 -15.69 15.98
CA GLU A 21 -1.83 -15.23 15.14
C GLU A 21 -1.95 -13.74 14.78
N SER A 22 -3.14 -13.27 14.37
CA SER A 22 -3.34 -11.87 14.00
C SER A 22 -3.23 -10.90 15.19
N VAL A 23 -3.61 -11.35 16.39
CA VAL A 23 -3.46 -10.58 17.64
C VAL A 23 -2.00 -10.56 18.09
N GLU A 24 -1.30 -11.69 18.01
CA GLU A 24 0.12 -11.78 18.34
C GLU A 24 0.99 -10.92 17.41
N LEU A 25 0.68 -10.92 16.10
CA LEU A 25 1.34 -10.07 15.12
C LEU A 25 1.14 -8.58 15.44
N LYS A 26 -0.09 -8.18 15.79
CA LYS A 26 -0.41 -6.81 16.23
C LYS A 26 0.45 -6.40 17.42
N GLU A 27 0.48 -7.20 18.48
CA GLU A 27 1.24 -6.91 19.70
C GLU A 27 2.75 -6.83 19.45
N THR A 28 3.25 -7.69 18.55
CA THR A 28 4.66 -7.68 18.13
C THR A 28 5.00 -6.40 17.38
N TRP A 29 4.15 -5.97 16.44
CA TRP A 29 4.34 -4.75 15.66
C TRP A 29 4.22 -3.47 16.49
N ILE A 30 3.33 -3.42 17.48
CA ILE A 30 3.25 -2.31 18.43
C ILE A 30 4.59 -2.11 19.14
N LYS A 31 5.23 -3.20 19.58
CA LYS A 31 6.51 -3.17 20.32
C LYS A 31 7.74 -3.03 19.41
N SER A 32 7.62 -3.34 18.12
CA SER A 32 8.74 -3.36 17.18
C SER A 32 9.27 -1.97 16.86
N LYS A 33 10.59 -1.78 16.91
CA LYS A 33 11.26 -0.53 16.46
C LYS A 33 11.24 -0.37 14.93
N ASN A 34 10.94 -1.44 14.19
CA ASN A 34 10.85 -1.43 12.74
C ASN A 34 9.57 -0.74 12.23
N ILE A 35 8.51 -0.75 13.05
CA ILE A 35 7.22 -0.14 12.72
C ILE A 35 7.19 1.31 13.22
N GLU A 36 7.01 2.24 12.29
CA GLU A 36 6.86 3.67 12.55
C GLU A 36 5.43 4.02 12.97
N LYS A 37 4.46 3.56 12.18
CA LYS A 37 3.03 3.78 12.40
C LYS A 37 2.27 2.49 12.19
N LEU A 38 1.22 2.27 12.98
CA LEU A 38 0.35 1.10 12.83
C LEU A 38 -1.10 1.56 12.84
N PHE A 39 -1.88 1.08 11.88
CA PHE A 39 -3.27 1.46 11.69
C PHE A 39 -4.16 0.23 11.58
N PHE A 40 -5.37 0.33 12.09
CA PHE A 40 -6.47 -0.55 11.74
C PHE A 40 -7.22 0.04 10.55
N VAL A 41 -7.34 -0.70 9.45
CA VAL A 41 -7.87 -0.18 8.19
C VAL A 41 -8.91 -1.10 7.57
N THR A 42 -9.84 -0.51 6.82
CA THR A 42 -10.71 -1.25 5.90
C THR A 42 -10.14 -1.21 4.49
N GLY A 43 -9.86 -2.40 3.93
CA GLY A 43 -9.40 -2.57 2.57
C GLY A 43 -10.54 -2.70 1.58
N THR A 44 -10.48 -1.97 0.47
CA THR A 44 -11.38 -2.10 -0.67
C THR A 44 -10.57 -2.34 -1.94
N PHE A 45 -10.68 -3.54 -2.49
CA PHE A 45 -10.05 -3.93 -3.75
C PHE A 45 -10.88 -3.45 -4.95
N SER A 46 -10.20 -3.08 -6.03
CA SER A 46 -10.82 -2.74 -7.30
C SER A 46 -11.44 -3.99 -7.95
N THR A 47 -12.33 -3.78 -8.92
CA THR A 47 -12.92 -4.88 -9.70
C THR A 47 -11.87 -5.63 -10.53
N GLU A 48 -10.81 -4.94 -10.89
CA GLU A 48 -9.71 -5.36 -11.75
C GLU A 48 -8.68 -6.18 -10.98
N SER A 49 -8.45 -5.88 -9.69
CA SER A 49 -7.50 -6.60 -8.84
C SER A 49 -8.10 -7.84 -8.16
N LYS A 50 -9.43 -7.88 -7.96
CA LYS A 50 -10.15 -9.00 -7.33
C LYS A 50 -9.81 -10.40 -7.87
N PRO A 51 -9.69 -10.64 -9.20
CA PRO A 51 -9.38 -11.97 -9.72
C PRO A 51 -8.01 -12.50 -9.28
N TYR A 52 -7.06 -11.61 -8.98
CA TYR A 52 -5.72 -11.96 -8.53
C TYR A 52 -5.65 -12.22 -7.03
N PHE A 53 -6.59 -11.66 -6.26
CA PHE A 53 -6.61 -11.65 -4.80
C PHE A 53 -7.96 -12.15 -4.25
N SER A 54 -8.35 -13.37 -4.64
CA SER A 54 -9.58 -14.03 -4.18
C SER A 54 -9.67 -14.20 -2.67
N ASP A 55 -8.51 -14.26 -2.01
CA ASP A 55 -8.35 -14.45 -0.56
C ASP A 55 -8.08 -13.15 0.18
N SER A 56 -8.62 -12.05 -0.33
CA SER A 56 -8.65 -10.78 0.39
C SER A 56 -9.65 -10.79 1.55
N THR A 57 -9.41 -9.94 2.55
CA THR A 57 -10.32 -9.65 3.66
C THR A 57 -10.75 -8.19 3.61
N ASN A 58 -11.70 -7.80 4.46
CA ASN A 58 -12.12 -6.40 4.57
C ASN A 58 -11.29 -5.62 5.59
N HIS A 59 -10.68 -6.28 6.57
CA HIS A 59 -9.98 -5.64 7.68
C HIS A 59 -8.51 -6.03 7.72
N TYR A 60 -7.64 -5.03 7.78
CA TYR A 60 -6.19 -5.21 7.79
C TYR A 60 -5.53 -4.38 8.90
N LEU A 61 -4.38 -4.85 9.36
CA LEU A 61 -3.38 -4.04 10.02
C LEU A 61 -2.48 -3.45 8.93
N LEU A 62 -2.50 -2.13 8.78
CA LEU A 62 -1.59 -1.40 7.91
C LEU A 62 -0.43 -0.88 8.77
N ALA A 63 0.78 -1.34 8.52
CA ALA A 63 1.96 -0.88 9.22
C ALA A 63 2.94 -0.21 8.27
N LYS A 64 3.47 0.95 8.67
CA LYS A 64 4.57 1.63 7.98
C LYS A 64 5.88 1.13 8.59
N PHE A 65 6.75 0.54 7.77
CA PHE A 65 7.97 -0.12 8.23
C PHE A 65 9.23 0.51 7.64
N LYS A 66 10.37 0.35 8.35
CA LYS A 66 11.68 0.84 7.92
C LYS A 66 12.48 -0.18 7.10
N ASP A 67 12.38 -1.46 7.48
CA ASP A 67 13.13 -2.56 6.87
C ASP A 67 12.19 -3.71 6.45
N SER A 68 12.15 -3.97 5.14
CA SER A 68 11.35 -5.00 4.51
C SER A 68 11.79 -6.43 4.84
N SER A 69 13.07 -6.63 5.19
CA SER A 69 13.64 -7.93 5.53
C SER A 69 13.07 -8.44 6.87
N HIS A 70 12.89 -7.52 7.84
CA HIS A 70 12.25 -7.83 9.11
C HIS A 70 10.77 -8.20 8.91
N ILE A 71 10.04 -7.40 8.13
CA ILE A 71 8.62 -7.69 7.83
C ILE A 71 8.44 -9.03 7.14
N SER A 72 9.30 -9.33 6.17
CA SER A 72 9.23 -10.60 5.44
C SER A 72 9.41 -11.80 6.39
N LYS A 73 10.30 -11.70 7.39
CA LYS A 73 10.48 -12.75 8.40
C LYS A 73 9.26 -12.89 9.30
N ASP A 74 8.71 -11.77 9.78
CA ASP A 74 7.51 -11.76 10.62
C ASP A 74 6.32 -12.40 9.90
N LEU A 75 6.11 -12.08 8.62
CA LEU A 75 5.03 -12.64 7.80
C LEU A 75 5.24 -14.11 7.45
N LEU A 76 6.49 -14.58 7.35
CA LEU A 76 6.78 -16.01 7.17
C LEU A 76 6.49 -16.81 8.46
N GLN A 77 6.70 -16.20 9.63
CA GLN A 77 6.40 -16.83 10.92
C GLN A 77 4.90 -16.83 11.24
N HIS A 78 4.19 -15.75 10.92
CA HIS A 78 2.76 -15.58 11.16
C HIS A 78 1.95 -15.63 9.85
N ASN A 79 2.30 -16.56 8.96
CA ASN A 79 1.65 -16.69 7.66
C ASN A 79 0.22 -17.22 7.82
N GLN A 80 -0.70 -16.71 7.00
CA GLN A 80 -2.13 -17.02 7.09
C GLN A 80 -2.67 -17.46 5.72
N ASP A 81 -3.87 -18.05 5.72
CA ASP A 81 -4.60 -18.39 4.49
C ASP A 81 -5.01 -17.13 3.70
N LYS A 82 -5.20 -16.00 4.38
CA LYS A 82 -5.52 -14.73 3.75
C LYS A 82 -4.23 -13.99 3.38
N THR A 83 -4.23 -13.39 2.20
CA THR A 83 -3.02 -12.79 1.63
C THR A 83 -2.63 -11.52 2.39
N SER A 84 -1.38 -11.48 2.83
CA SER A 84 -0.70 -10.26 3.29
C SER A 84 0.04 -9.62 2.13
N PHE A 85 0.05 -8.28 2.10
CA PHE A 85 0.66 -7.48 1.05
C PHE A 85 1.79 -6.66 1.63
N VAL A 86 2.97 -6.68 1.00
CA VAL A 86 4.11 -5.82 1.34
C VAL A 86 4.40 -4.94 0.16
N PHE A 87 4.25 -3.63 0.34
CA PHE A 87 4.58 -2.61 -0.64
C PHE A 87 5.92 -1.98 -0.25
N ASN A 88 6.98 -2.33 -0.97
CA ASN A 88 8.31 -1.76 -0.75
C ASN A 88 8.44 -0.48 -1.56
N ILE A 89 8.68 0.65 -0.89
CA ILE A 89 8.91 1.93 -1.57
C ILE A 89 10.38 1.99 -1.96
N GLN A 90 10.63 2.01 -3.26
CA GLN A 90 11.96 2.09 -3.85
C GLN A 90 12.36 3.56 -4.06
N ASP A 91 11.41 4.37 -4.55
CA ASP A 91 11.62 5.79 -4.85
C ASP A 91 10.50 6.63 -4.22
N ASP A 92 10.86 7.51 -3.28
CA ASP A 92 9.94 8.53 -2.78
C ASP A 92 9.75 9.62 -3.85
N LEU A 93 8.52 9.87 -4.28
CA LEU A 93 8.22 10.93 -5.23
C LEU A 93 8.27 12.30 -4.56
N PHE A 94 7.61 12.39 -3.41
CA PHE A 94 7.64 13.56 -2.55
C PHE A 94 7.01 13.23 -1.19
N GLN A 95 7.35 14.06 -0.21
CA GLN A 95 6.68 14.13 1.08
C GLN A 95 6.54 15.61 1.45
N ARG A 96 5.36 16.02 1.93
CA ARG A 96 5.10 17.38 2.38
C ARG A 96 4.14 17.39 3.54
N GLU A 97 4.14 18.49 4.28
CA GLU A 97 3.11 18.75 5.28
C GLU A 97 1.79 19.15 4.59
N VAL A 98 0.71 18.55 5.07
CA VAL A 98 -0.66 18.83 4.64
C VAL A 98 -1.53 19.05 5.88
N GLN A 99 -2.65 19.75 5.73
CA GLN A 99 -3.57 19.97 6.85
C GLN A 99 -4.35 18.69 7.18
N GLY A 100 -4.33 18.31 8.46
CA GLY A 100 -5.03 17.15 9.00
C GLY A 100 -4.13 15.91 9.12
N GLU A 101 -4.72 14.81 9.55
CA GLU A 101 -4.04 13.53 9.72
C GLU A 101 -4.28 12.60 8.53
N THR A 102 -3.30 11.74 8.24
CA THR A 102 -3.42 10.69 7.23
C THR A 102 -4.59 9.79 7.60
N ASN A 103 -5.65 9.78 6.77
CA ASN A 103 -6.83 8.94 7.00
C ASN A 103 -7.11 7.96 5.87
N PHE A 104 -6.30 8.01 4.81
CA PHE A 104 -6.49 7.17 3.65
C PHE A 104 -5.15 6.85 2.99
N VAL A 105 -4.94 5.57 2.67
CA VAL A 105 -3.80 5.12 1.87
C VAL A 105 -4.35 4.40 0.66
N THR A 106 -3.87 4.73 -0.53
CA THR A 106 -4.31 4.08 -1.76
C THR A 106 -3.12 3.59 -2.54
N ILE A 107 -3.27 2.39 -3.10
CA ILE A 107 -2.29 1.70 -3.90
C ILE A 107 -2.83 1.59 -5.32
N TYR A 108 -2.00 1.98 -6.28
CA TYR A 108 -2.24 1.85 -7.71
C TYR A 108 -1.16 0.98 -8.34
N TYR A 109 -1.48 0.40 -9.49
CA TYR A 109 -0.47 -0.19 -10.38
C TYR A 109 -0.53 0.49 -11.74
N LEU A 110 0.59 0.48 -12.45
CA LEU A 110 0.71 0.99 -13.82
C LEU A 110 0.79 -0.20 -14.78
N GLU A 111 -0.04 -0.19 -15.83
CA GLU A 111 -0.06 -1.26 -16.83
C GLU A 111 0.99 -1.05 -17.93
N TYR A 112 1.18 0.21 -18.32
CA TYR A 112 2.09 0.64 -19.36
C TYR A 112 2.66 2.01 -18.95
N GLY A 113 3.98 2.09 -18.87
CA GLY A 113 4.75 3.25 -18.43
C GLY A 113 6.09 2.78 -17.88
N GLU A 114 7.02 2.46 -18.79
CA GLU A 114 8.34 1.90 -18.46
C GLU A 114 9.45 2.96 -18.48
N ASP A 115 9.09 4.22 -18.75
CA ASP A 115 10.03 5.28 -19.09
C ASP A 115 10.06 6.32 -17.97
N GLY A 116 11.25 6.84 -17.62
CA GLY A 116 11.41 7.81 -16.53
C GLY A 116 10.59 9.10 -16.69
N GLU A 117 10.19 9.44 -17.92
CA GLU A 117 9.34 10.60 -18.22
C GLU A 117 7.91 10.43 -17.66
N ASP A 118 7.33 9.23 -17.78
CA ASP A 118 5.99 8.94 -17.26
C ASP A 118 5.96 9.05 -15.74
N PHE A 119 6.97 8.52 -15.06
CA PHE A 119 7.10 8.63 -13.61
C PHE A 119 7.17 10.09 -13.14
N GLN A 120 7.92 10.93 -13.87
CA GLN A 120 8.01 12.35 -13.57
C GLN A 120 6.68 13.07 -13.81
N GLU A 121 5.94 12.72 -14.87
CA GLU A 121 4.63 13.32 -15.12
C GLU A 121 3.59 12.89 -14.08
N ILE A 122 3.58 11.62 -13.64
CA ILE A 122 2.76 11.17 -12.50
C ILE A 122 3.10 11.99 -11.26
N ALA A 123 4.38 12.10 -10.90
CA ALA A 123 4.81 12.88 -9.73
C ALA A 123 4.30 14.32 -9.82
N ASN A 124 4.45 14.98 -10.98
CA ASN A 124 3.98 16.34 -11.21
C ASN A 124 2.45 16.48 -11.09
N LEU A 125 1.68 15.48 -11.52
CA LEU A 125 0.23 15.47 -11.37
C LEU A 125 -0.19 15.28 -9.92
N LEU A 126 0.48 14.38 -9.19
CA LEU A 126 0.24 14.13 -7.77
C LEU A 126 0.64 15.32 -6.91
N LEU A 127 1.73 16.03 -7.23
CA LEU A 127 2.16 17.23 -6.51
C LEU A 127 1.10 18.34 -6.52
N LYS A 128 0.32 18.46 -7.60
CA LYS A 128 -0.79 19.43 -7.71
C LYS A 128 -1.98 19.12 -6.79
N ARG A 129 -2.00 17.95 -6.15
CA ARG A 129 -3.09 17.47 -5.30
C ARG A 129 -2.87 17.78 -3.84
N GLU A 130 -3.35 18.94 -3.39
CA GLU A 130 -3.12 19.51 -2.04
C GLU A 130 -3.25 18.54 -0.84
N LYS A 131 -4.05 17.47 -0.95
CA LYS A 131 -4.32 16.52 0.15
C LYS A 131 -3.39 15.33 0.19
N ILE A 132 -2.61 15.13 -0.88
CA ILE A 132 -1.60 14.08 -0.93
C ILE A 132 -0.41 14.54 -0.10
N GLU A 133 -0.16 13.82 0.98
CA GLU A 133 0.94 14.05 1.92
C GLU A 133 2.23 13.44 1.39
N LYS A 134 2.15 12.17 0.98
CA LYS A 134 3.28 11.38 0.52
C LYS A 134 2.89 10.53 -0.67
N ALA A 135 3.80 10.39 -1.63
CA ALA A 135 3.67 9.44 -2.72
C ALA A 135 5.02 8.77 -2.99
N GLY A 136 4.99 7.51 -3.42
CA GLY A 136 6.20 6.77 -3.77
C GLY A 136 5.94 5.64 -4.76
N PHE A 137 6.95 5.31 -5.53
CA PHE A 137 6.98 4.14 -6.40
C PHE A 137 7.65 2.97 -5.70
N GLY A 138 7.23 1.78 -6.08
CA GLY A 138 7.68 0.58 -5.43
C GLY A 138 7.19 -0.69 -6.08
N ASN A 139 7.44 -1.79 -5.39
CA ASN A 139 6.94 -3.09 -5.77
C ASN A 139 6.09 -3.73 -4.68
N MET A 140 5.38 -4.79 -5.04
CA MET A 140 4.47 -5.53 -4.17
C MET A 140 4.88 -6.99 -4.06
N ASN A 141 5.09 -7.44 -2.83
CA ASN A 141 5.26 -8.85 -2.48
C ASN A 141 4.01 -9.37 -1.76
N LEU A 142 3.72 -10.65 -1.95
CA LEU A 142 2.56 -11.33 -1.37
C LEU A 142 3.04 -12.45 -0.44
N PHE A 143 2.39 -12.57 0.71
CA PHE A 143 2.62 -13.65 1.67
C PHE A 143 1.29 -14.32 1.97
N CYS A 144 1.20 -15.61 1.65
CA CYS A 144 0.00 -16.41 1.80
C CYS A 144 0.38 -17.89 1.89
N LEU A 145 -0.35 -18.68 2.67
CA LEU A 145 -0.21 -20.15 2.68
C LEU A 145 -0.74 -20.78 1.38
N THR A 146 -1.78 -20.20 0.81
CA THR A 146 -2.40 -20.60 -0.46
C THR A 146 -2.14 -19.54 -1.53
N PRO A 147 -1.05 -19.64 -2.31
CA PRO A 147 -0.76 -18.66 -3.35
C PRO A 147 -1.84 -18.67 -4.45
N SER A 148 -2.07 -17.50 -5.04
CA SER A 148 -2.99 -17.37 -6.18
C SER A 148 -2.53 -18.22 -7.37
N LYS A 149 -3.49 -18.74 -8.13
CA LYS A 149 -3.20 -19.50 -9.38
C LYS A 149 -2.57 -18.63 -10.46
N PHE A 150 -2.79 -17.31 -10.40
CA PHE A 150 -2.26 -16.35 -11.36
C PHE A 150 -1.31 -15.38 -10.67
N THR A 151 -0.13 -15.22 -11.24
CA THR A 151 0.81 -14.19 -10.83
C THR A 151 0.29 -12.83 -11.30
N PHE A 152 0.27 -11.85 -10.39
CA PHE A 152 -0.08 -10.48 -10.74
C PHE A 152 1.05 -9.85 -11.58
N PRO A 153 0.79 -9.42 -12.82
CA PRO A 153 1.86 -9.04 -13.75
C PRO A 153 2.47 -7.65 -13.47
N TYR A 154 1.81 -6.81 -12.68
CA TYR A 154 2.22 -5.41 -12.45
C TYR A 154 2.80 -5.20 -11.03
N SER A 155 3.36 -6.25 -10.43
CA SER A 155 3.90 -6.18 -9.06
C SER A 155 5.09 -5.24 -8.92
N GLU A 156 5.85 -4.99 -10.00
CA GLU A 156 7.02 -4.09 -9.98
C GLU A 156 6.67 -2.62 -10.25
N HIS A 157 5.42 -2.31 -10.62
CA HIS A 157 5.00 -0.96 -11.04
C HIS A 157 3.89 -0.43 -10.15
N VAL A 158 4.19 -0.27 -8.86
CA VAL A 158 3.21 0.12 -7.83
C VAL A 158 3.42 1.56 -7.39
N VAL A 159 2.32 2.30 -7.24
CA VAL A 159 2.29 3.66 -6.68
C VAL A 159 1.53 3.63 -5.37
N VAL A 160 2.16 4.08 -4.30
CA VAL A 160 1.51 4.22 -2.99
C VAL A 160 1.33 5.70 -2.68
N ILE A 161 0.13 6.08 -2.24
CA ILE A 161 -0.23 7.46 -1.93
C ILE A 161 -0.87 7.54 -0.54
N GLU A 162 -0.32 8.38 0.33
CA GLU A 162 -0.91 8.79 1.61
C GLU A 162 -1.70 10.09 1.42
N VAL A 163 -2.96 10.09 1.87
CA VAL A 163 -3.86 11.25 1.80
C VAL A 163 -4.29 11.64 3.21
N ALA A 164 -4.12 12.93 3.53
CA ALA A 164 -4.63 13.53 4.75
C ALA A 164 -5.83 14.42 4.45
N SER A 165 -6.92 14.22 5.17
CA SER A 165 -8.15 14.97 4.95
C SER A 165 -9.14 14.77 6.08
N GLU A 166 -9.71 15.85 6.62
CA GLU A 166 -10.80 15.77 7.61
C GLU A 166 -12.15 15.32 7.02
N LYS A 167 -12.25 15.22 5.68
CA LYS A 167 -13.45 14.73 5.00
C LYS A 167 -13.64 13.22 5.18
N SER A 168 -14.88 12.75 5.00
CA SER A 168 -15.23 11.32 5.04
C SER A 168 -14.45 10.46 4.05
N HIS A 169 -14.23 9.18 4.38
CA HIS A 169 -13.56 8.21 3.51
C HIS A 169 -14.17 8.11 2.10
N GLN A 170 -15.49 8.27 1.97
CA GLN A 170 -16.15 8.29 0.66
C GLN A 170 -15.74 9.51 -0.18
N SER A 171 -15.53 10.66 0.45
CA SER A 171 -15.08 11.87 -0.23
C SER A 171 -13.62 11.75 -0.66
N VAL A 172 -12.78 11.17 0.20
CA VAL A 172 -11.37 10.91 -0.11
C VAL A 172 -11.24 9.89 -1.23
N LYS A 173 -12.04 8.82 -1.22
CA LYS A 173 -12.07 7.86 -2.33
C LYS A 173 -12.42 8.53 -3.68
N LYS A 174 -13.42 9.42 -3.71
CA LYS A 174 -13.77 10.19 -4.92
C LYS A 174 -12.61 11.09 -5.38
N TYR A 175 -11.88 11.68 -4.45
CA TYR A 175 -10.70 12.49 -4.73
C TYR A 175 -9.56 11.66 -5.36
N CYS A 176 -9.31 10.47 -4.81
CA CYS A 176 -8.34 9.50 -5.35
C CYS A 176 -8.75 9.01 -6.75
N GLU A 177 -10.03 8.72 -6.98
CA GLU A 177 -10.54 8.36 -8.31
C GLU A 177 -10.39 9.49 -9.33
N GLN A 178 -10.64 10.74 -8.92
CA GLN A 178 -10.43 11.89 -9.81
C GLN A 178 -8.95 12.07 -10.14
N THR A 179 -8.07 11.86 -9.16
CA THR A 179 -6.62 11.89 -9.37
C THR A 179 -6.18 10.85 -10.39
N ARG A 180 -6.67 9.62 -10.25
CA ARG A 180 -6.44 8.53 -11.23
C ARG A 180 -6.92 8.89 -12.63
N ARG A 181 -8.15 9.42 -12.76
CA ARG A 181 -8.69 9.82 -14.06
C ARG A 181 -7.85 10.88 -14.75
N ASP A 182 -7.28 11.81 -13.98
CA ASP A 182 -6.45 12.88 -14.56
C ASP A 182 -5.07 12.37 -14.99
N VAL A 183 -4.52 11.36 -14.32
CA VAL A 183 -3.34 10.61 -14.80
C VAL A 183 -3.68 9.87 -16.10
N ASN A 184 -4.80 9.14 -16.15
CA ASN A 184 -5.19 8.39 -17.34
C ASN A 184 -5.51 9.28 -18.54
N ARG A 185 -6.01 10.50 -18.33
CA ARG A 185 -6.21 11.49 -19.40
C ARG A 185 -4.90 11.98 -20.03
N LYS A 186 -3.76 11.81 -19.36
CA LYS A 186 -2.44 12.10 -19.90
C LYS A 186 -1.80 10.92 -20.65
N GLY A 187 -2.51 9.80 -20.78
CA GLY A 187 -2.05 8.62 -21.53
C GLY A 187 -1.45 7.52 -20.67
N MET A 188 -1.21 7.76 -19.38
CA MET A 188 -0.63 6.78 -18.45
C MET A 188 -1.71 5.89 -17.87
N THR A 189 -1.58 4.56 -17.99
CA THR A 189 -2.62 3.65 -17.51
C THR A 189 -2.42 3.32 -16.03
N MET A 190 -3.01 4.15 -15.16
CA MET A 190 -3.01 3.93 -13.71
C MET A 190 -4.33 3.32 -13.25
N THR A 191 -4.26 2.16 -12.61
CA THR A 191 -5.43 1.40 -12.14
C THR A 191 -5.35 1.20 -10.62
N ASN A 192 -6.49 1.33 -9.93
CA ASN A 192 -6.54 1.14 -8.48
C ASN A 192 -6.31 -0.34 -8.15
N LEU A 193 -5.43 -0.62 -7.20
CA LEU A 193 -5.20 -1.97 -6.69
C LEU A 193 -6.03 -2.18 -5.42
N LEU A 194 -5.80 -1.30 -4.44
CA LEU A 194 -6.33 -1.40 -3.09
C LEU A 194 -6.46 0.00 -2.50
N SER A 195 -7.62 0.28 -1.91
CA SER A 195 -7.87 1.48 -1.13
C SER A 195 -8.02 1.12 0.35
N LEU A 196 -7.27 1.77 1.23
CA LEU A 196 -7.25 1.55 2.67
C LEU A 196 -7.81 2.77 3.39
N SER A 197 -8.97 2.60 4.02
CA SER A 197 -9.56 3.63 4.88
C SER A 197 -9.09 3.41 6.31
N ILE A 198 -8.44 4.41 6.92
CA ILE A 198 -7.92 4.29 8.28
C ILE A 198 -9.07 4.47 9.26
N LEU A 199 -9.29 3.45 10.09
CA LEU A 199 -10.34 3.45 11.12
C LEU A 199 -9.79 3.87 12.47
N ASP A 200 -8.58 3.43 12.80
CA ASP A 200 -7.94 3.71 14.08
C ASP A 200 -6.41 3.69 13.96
N GLN A 201 -5.73 4.48 14.78
CA GLN A 201 -4.27 4.48 14.89
C GLN A 201 -3.85 3.74 16.16
N LEU A 202 -3.11 2.65 15.97
CA LEU A 202 -2.67 1.74 17.03
C LEU A 202 -1.25 2.07 17.53
N LYS A 203 -0.44 2.76 16.72
CA LYS A 203 0.90 3.24 17.04
C LYS A 203 1.25 4.49 16.24
#